data_AF-A0A830EQF4-F1
#
_entry.id   AF-A0A830EQF4-F1
#
_cell.length_a   1.000
_cell.length_b   1.000
_cell.length_c   1.000
_cell.angle_alpha   90.00
_cell.angle_beta   90.00
_cell.angle_gamma   90.00
#
_symmetry.space_group_name_H-M   'P 1'
#
loop_
_entity.id
_entity.type
_entity.pdbx_description
1 polymer ?
#
loop_
_entity_poly.entity_id
_entity_poly.type
_entity_poly.pdbx_seq_one_letter_code
_entity_poly.pdbx_strand_id
1 'polypeptide(L)'
;MTEPTVVVLDEGDDLPETDILDVLRCVPDMSWIAICHDDIDWLSRVDESIRHGLTDRSPQLDKFTTGELTDILDARQRVGLEGGVISRGQLRTLADDAAEIARRGIFALRAAAELAEERGHSTIEDIDVADSFARARRQLREQALESLLFHHLVLYEIIRRKGRIRTAAVNDRMMRLQLLPTMAATRRRSRSENGERSSRNSLRTTSPIVMARDRGGSTGHAIRRSHRHLT
;
A
#
# COMPACT_ATOMS: atom_id res chain seq x y z
N MET A 1 8.48 -28.81 28.60
CA MET A 1 8.94 -29.06 27.23
C MET A 1 8.51 -27.86 26.43
N THR A 2 9.46 -27.05 25.95
CA THR A 2 9.19 -25.96 25.01
C THR A 2 8.98 -26.58 23.64
N GLU A 3 7.88 -26.24 22.97
CA GLU A 3 7.65 -26.67 21.59
C GLU A 3 8.46 -25.77 20.65
N PRO A 4 9.15 -26.34 19.64
CA PRO A 4 9.85 -25.54 18.63
C PRO A 4 8.91 -24.51 18.01
N THR A 5 9.25 -23.22 18.15
CA THR A 5 8.39 -22.11 17.73
C THR A 5 9.07 -21.29 16.64
N VAL A 6 8.35 -20.98 15.56
CA VAL A 6 8.82 -20.09 14.49
C VAL A 6 8.02 -18.79 14.50
N VAL A 7 8.72 -17.66 14.59
CA VAL A 7 8.12 -16.31 14.56
C VAL A 7 8.43 -15.64 13.23
N VAL A 8 7.41 -15.12 12.55
CA VAL A 8 7.58 -14.32 11.32
C VAL A 8 7.35 -12.86 11.66
N LEU A 9 8.36 -12.03 11.42
CA LEU A 9 8.35 -10.60 11.66
C LEU A 9 8.22 -9.88 10.31
N ASP A 10 7.00 -9.48 10.00
CA ASP A 10 6.70 -8.69 8.80
C ASP A 10 7.06 -7.21 9.03
N GLU A 11 7.38 -6.49 7.95
CA GLU A 11 7.84 -5.09 7.99
C GLU A 11 9.02 -4.88 8.96
N GLY A 12 10.01 -5.75 8.84
CA GLY A 12 11.14 -5.88 9.76
C GLY A 12 12.15 -4.72 9.73
N ASP A 13 11.99 -3.73 8.86
CA ASP A 13 12.96 -2.63 8.67
C ASP A 13 13.25 -1.82 9.94
N ASP A 14 12.26 -1.74 10.82
CA ASP A 14 12.33 -1.01 12.09
C ASP A 14 12.90 -1.87 13.24
N LEU A 15 13.07 -3.18 13.07
CA LEU A 15 13.53 -4.10 14.13
C LEU A 15 14.88 -3.69 14.75
N PRO A 16 15.90 -3.23 13.97
CA PRO A 16 17.19 -2.81 14.53
C PRO A 16 17.09 -1.59 15.45
N GLU A 17 16.02 -0.81 15.39
CA GLU A 17 15.79 0.34 16.28
C GLU A 17 15.14 -0.06 17.62
N THR A 18 15.00 -1.37 17.88
CA THR A 18 14.27 -1.89 19.04
C THR A 18 15.01 -3.05 19.71
N ASP A 19 14.72 -3.27 20.99
CA ASP A 19 15.34 -4.33 21.79
C ASP A 19 14.75 -5.74 21.49
N ILE A 20 13.85 -5.86 20.50
CA ILE A 20 13.12 -7.10 20.24
C ILE A 20 14.05 -8.24 19.81
N LEU A 21 15.10 -7.95 19.03
CA LEU A 21 16.02 -8.97 18.52
C LEU A 21 16.83 -9.61 19.66
N ASP A 22 17.19 -8.83 20.67
CA ASP A 22 17.87 -9.33 21.88
C ASP A 22 16.95 -10.21 22.72
N VAL A 23 15.68 -9.81 22.85
CA VAL A 23 14.66 -10.62 23.53
C VAL A 23 14.46 -11.94 22.80
N LEU A 24 14.29 -11.90 21.48
CA LEU A 24 14.03 -13.09 20.67
C LEU A 24 15.20 -14.08 20.74
N ARG A 25 16.45 -13.61 20.76
CA ARG A 25 17.63 -14.49 20.89
C ARG A 25 17.68 -15.21 22.24
N CYS A 26 17.13 -14.62 23.30
CA CYS A 26 17.18 -15.20 24.64
C CYS A 26 16.11 -16.29 24.87
N VAL A 27 15.18 -16.49 23.94
CA VAL A 27 14.12 -17.50 24.07
C VAL A 27 14.61 -18.85 23.55
N PRO A 28 14.67 -19.90 24.39
CA PRO A 28 15.06 -21.24 23.95
C PRO A 28 14.03 -21.83 22.98
N ASP A 29 14.49 -22.67 22.06
CA ASP A 29 13.67 -23.39 21.07
C ASP A 29 12.85 -22.48 20.13
N MET A 30 13.31 -21.24 19.91
CA MET A 30 12.67 -20.29 19.01
C MET A 30 13.55 -19.94 17.79
N SER A 31 12.95 -20.01 16.62
CA SER A 31 13.51 -19.48 15.36
C SER A 31 12.68 -18.30 14.91
N TRP A 32 13.30 -17.35 14.21
CA TRP A 32 12.59 -16.20 13.69
C TRP A 32 13.04 -15.87 12.26
N ILE A 33 12.13 -15.28 11.50
CA ILE A 33 12.33 -14.81 10.13
C ILE A 33 11.91 -13.35 10.09
N ALA A 34 12.81 -12.45 9.69
CA ALA A 34 12.48 -11.05 9.44
C ALA A 34 12.34 -10.80 7.94
N ILE A 35 11.24 -10.18 7.53
CA ILE A 35 11.00 -9.74 6.16
C ILE A 35 11.32 -8.24 6.10
N CYS A 36 12.33 -7.87 5.32
CA CYS A 36 12.80 -6.49 5.19
C CYS A 36 12.95 -6.10 3.72
N HIS A 37 13.00 -4.79 3.45
CA HIS A 37 13.13 -4.26 2.10
C HIS A 37 14.58 -4.25 1.58
N ASP A 38 15.54 -4.03 2.47
CA ASP A 38 16.97 -3.94 2.15
C ASP A 38 17.78 -4.66 3.23
N ASP A 39 18.28 -5.85 2.90
CA ASP A 39 19.02 -6.70 3.81
C ASP A 39 20.38 -6.10 4.19
N ILE A 40 21.07 -5.44 3.26
CA ILE A 40 22.37 -4.81 3.50
C ILE A 40 22.24 -3.66 4.50
N ASP A 41 21.30 -2.75 4.26
CA ASP A 41 21.02 -1.63 5.17
C ASP A 41 20.54 -2.14 6.53
N TRP A 42 19.66 -3.13 6.55
CA TRP A 42 19.18 -3.76 7.78
C TRP A 42 20.32 -4.37 8.61
N LEU A 43 21.19 -5.18 7.97
CA LEU A 43 22.33 -5.82 8.61
C LEU A 43 23.36 -4.81 9.13
N SER A 44 23.46 -3.63 8.52
CA SER A 44 24.38 -2.57 8.96
C SER A 44 23.99 -1.95 10.31
N ARG A 45 22.71 -2.04 10.69
CA ARG A 45 22.14 -1.41 11.89
C ARG A 45 22.04 -2.33 13.09
N VAL A 46 22.22 -3.64 12.91
CA VAL A 46 22.22 -4.63 14.00
C VAL A 46 23.63 -4.89 14.51
N ASP A 47 23.73 -5.20 15.80
CA ASP A 47 25.00 -5.53 16.45
C ASP A 47 25.59 -6.86 15.92
N GLU A 48 26.91 -6.99 16.03
CA GLU A 48 27.67 -8.14 15.52
C GLU A 48 27.17 -9.48 16.09
N SER A 49 26.65 -9.46 17.32
CA SER A 49 26.12 -10.66 17.98
C SER A 49 24.81 -11.17 17.38
N ILE A 50 24.00 -10.30 16.78
CA ILE A 50 22.81 -10.68 16.01
C ILE A 50 23.24 -11.10 14.60
N ARG A 51 24.16 -10.35 13.99
CA ARG A 51 24.69 -10.63 12.65
C ARG A 51 25.30 -12.03 12.55
N HIS A 52 26.10 -12.44 13.54
CA HIS A 52 26.68 -13.80 13.59
C HIS A 52 25.66 -14.90 13.88
N GLY A 53 24.53 -14.58 14.52
CA GLY A 53 23.45 -15.53 14.78
C GLY A 53 22.54 -15.75 13.58
N LEU A 54 22.52 -14.82 12.62
CA LEU A 54 21.83 -14.97 11.36
C LEU A 54 22.56 -15.98 10.48
N THR A 55 21.82 -16.92 9.92
CA THR A 55 22.37 -17.83 8.91
C THR A 55 22.73 -17.00 7.67
N ASP A 56 23.83 -17.36 7.00
CA ASP A 56 24.40 -16.70 5.80
C ASP A 56 23.51 -16.78 4.53
N ARG A 57 22.19 -16.88 4.71
CA ARG A 57 21.19 -17.13 3.68
C ARG A 57 20.04 -16.14 3.87
N SER A 58 20.23 -14.92 3.39
CA SER A 58 19.13 -14.00 3.09
C SER A 58 18.69 -14.29 1.65
N PRO A 59 17.63 -15.10 1.41
CA PRO A 59 17.15 -15.30 0.05
C PRO A 59 16.62 -13.97 -0.48
N GLN A 60 17.26 -13.45 -1.52
CA GLN A 60 16.74 -12.29 -2.24
C GLN A 60 15.54 -12.71 -3.07
N LEU A 61 14.44 -11.98 -2.90
CA LEU A 61 13.24 -12.18 -3.71
C LEU A 61 13.30 -11.23 -4.90
N ASP A 62 13.50 -11.80 -6.08
CA ASP A 62 13.44 -11.03 -7.31
C ASP A 62 12.00 -10.61 -7.63
N LYS A 63 11.89 -9.55 -8.42
CA LYS A 63 10.59 -9.14 -8.95
C LYS A 63 10.08 -10.18 -9.94
N PHE A 64 8.76 -10.28 -10.05
CA PHE A 64 8.14 -11.22 -10.97
C PHE A 64 8.35 -10.82 -12.42
N THR A 65 8.74 -11.79 -13.24
CA THR A 65 8.67 -11.68 -14.69
C THR A 65 7.21 -11.60 -15.17
N THR A 66 6.98 -11.09 -16.37
CA THR A 66 5.64 -11.10 -17.00
C THR A 66 5.05 -12.51 -17.08
N GLY A 67 5.89 -13.54 -17.28
CA GLY A 67 5.47 -14.94 -17.31
C GLY A 67 4.94 -15.42 -15.96
N GLU A 68 5.72 -15.24 -14.90
CA GLU A 68 5.32 -15.61 -13.53
C GLU A 68 4.08 -14.84 -13.07
N LEU A 69 3.99 -13.55 -13.42
CA LEU A 69 2.79 -12.77 -13.17
C LEU A 69 1.58 -13.33 -13.92
N THR A 70 1.74 -13.73 -15.18
CA THR A 70 0.65 -14.35 -15.95
C THR A 70 0.17 -15.63 -15.25
N ASP A 71 1.08 -16.44 -14.73
CA ASP A 71 0.74 -17.67 -14.00
C ASP A 71 0.04 -17.39 -12.66
N ILE A 72 0.48 -16.35 -11.95
CA ILE A 72 -0.20 -15.87 -10.73
C ILE A 72 -1.63 -15.43 -11.07
N LEU A 73 -1.83 -14.65 -12.13
CA LEU A 73 -3.17 -14.19 -12.53
C LEU A 73 -4.05 -15.35 -13.01
N ASP A 74 -3.47 -16.32 -13.72
CA ASP A 74 -4.15 -17.54 -14.15
C ASP A 74 -4.59 -18.40 -12.95
N ALA A 75 -3.76 -18.51 -11.91
CA ALA A 75 -4.17 -19.16 -10.66
C ALA A 75 -5.31 -18.40 -9.96
N ARG A 76 -5.31 -17.06 -10.02
CA ARG A 76 -6.33 -16.23 -9.38
C ARG A 76 -7.67 -16.26 -10.11
N GLN A 77 -7.68 -16.21 -11.45
CA GLN A 77 -8.94 -16.29 -12.21
C GLN A 77 -9.65 -17.63 -11.96
N ARG A 78 -8.92 -18.75 -11.86
CA ARG A 78 -9.52 -20.07 -11.60
C ARG A 78 -10.31 -20.14 -10.30
N VAL A 79 -9.95 -19.33 -9.32
CA VAL A 79 -10.60 -19.29 -8.00
C VAL A 79 -11.65 -18.18 -7.91
N GLY A 80 -11.46 -17.09 -8.67
CA GLY A 80 -12.24 -15.87 -8.53
C GLY A 80 -13.24 -15.58 -9.66
N LEU A 81 -13.18 -16.30 -10.78
CA LEU A 81 -13.99 -16.07 -11.96
C LEU A 81 -14.55 -17.38 -12.52
N GLU A 82 -15.63 -17.29 -13.29
CA GLU A 82 -16.14 -18.44 -14.05
C GLU A 82 -15.11 -18.88 -15.11
N GLY A 83 -15.05 -20.19 -15.38
CA GLY A 83 -14.07 -20.76 -16.29
C GLY A 83 -14.23 -20.23 -17.72
N GLY A 84 -13.14 -19.74 -18.30
CA GLY A 84 -13.11 -19.31 -19.71
C GLY A 84 -13.59 -17.88 -19.97
N VAL A 85 -13.91 -17.09 -18.94
CA VAL A 85 -14.34 -15.68 -19.12
C VAL A 85 -13.20 -14.73 -19.50
N ILE A 86 -11.95 -15.15 -19.35
CA ILE A 86 -10.76 -14.37 -19.73
C ILE A 86 -9.72 -15.28 -20.39
N SER A 87 -9.09 -14.77 -21.45
CA SER A 87 -8.06 -15.51 -22.17
C SER A 87 -6.68 -15.35 -21.52
N ARG A 88 -5.79 -16.33 -21.75
CA ARG A 88 -4.39 -16.24 -21.32
C ARG A 88 -3.63 -15.07 -21.96
N GLY A 89 -4.03 -14.66 -23.18
CA GLY A 89 -3.48 -13.48 -23.84
C GLY A 89 -3.79 -12.20 -23.06
N GLN A 90 -5.05 -12.03 -22.65
CA GLN A 90 -5.48 -10.91 -21.81
C GLN A 90 -4.81 -10.92 -20.42
N LEU A 91 -4.64 -12.09 -19.81
CA LEU A 91 -3.87 -12.22 -18.55
C LEU A 91 -2.42 -11.76 -18.72
N ARG A 92 -1.80 -12.08 -19.87
CA ARG A 92 -0.45 -11.62 -20.18
C ARG A 92 -0.38 -10.11 -20.38
N THR A 93 -1.37 -9.50 -21.03
CA THR A 93 -1.48 -8.03 -21.14
C THR A 93 -1.58 -7.39 -19.76
N LEU A 94 -2.42 -7.93 -18.88
CA LEU A 94 -2.52 -7.46 -17.49
C LEU A 94 -1.20 -7.61 -16.72
N ALA A 95 -0.48 -8.70 -16.94
CA ALA A 95 0.81 -8.95 -16.32
C ALA A 95 1.89 -7.97 -16.79
N ASP A 96 1.90 -7.62 -18.08
CA ASP A 96 2.86 -6.69 -18.67
C ASP A 96 2.68 -5.28 -18.09
N ASP A 97 1.43 -4.81 -18.03
CA ASP A 97 1.06 -3.50 -17.48
C ASP A 97 1.21 -3.39 -15.94
N ALA A 98 1.31 -4.53 -15.25
CA ALA A 98 1.50 -4.59 -13.79
C ALA A 98 2.90 -4.13 -13.35
N ALA A 99 3.85 -4.02 -14.28
CA ALA A 99 5.23 -3.61 -14.04
C ALA A 99 5.87 -4.39 -12.89
N GLU A 100 5.85 -5.72 -13.00
CA GLU A 100 6.52 -6.66 -12.08
C GLU A 100 5.91 -6.75 -10.66
N ILE A 101 4.82 -6.00 -10.38
CA ILE A 101 4.14 -5.99 -9.09
C ILE A 101 2.86 -6.82 -9.15
N ALA A 102 2.88 -8.02 -8.57
CA ALA A 102 1.73 -8.94 -8.57
C ALA A 102 0.44 -8.30 -8.04
N ARG A 103 0.54 -7.49 -6.99
CA ARG A 103 -0.63 -6.78 -6.42
C ARG A 103 -1.31 -5.90 -7.46
N ARG A 104 -0.56 -5.21 -8.34
CA ARG A 104 -1.15 -4.38 -9.38
C ARG A 104 -1.92 -5.22 -10.40
N GLY A 105 -1.34 -6.33 -10.85
CA GLY A 105 -1.98 -7.25 -11.78
C GLY A 105 -3.26 -7.85 -11.22
N ILE A 106 -3.26 -8.27 -9.95
CA ILE A 106 -4.45 -8.86 -9.29
C ILE A 106 -5.59 -7.83 -9.20
N PHE A 107 -5.27 -6.58 -8.86
CA PHE A 107 -6.29 -5.52 -8.84
C PHE A 107 -6.78 -5.16 -10.25
N ALA A 108 -5.90 -5.19 -11.26
CA ALA A 108 -6.29 -4.97 -12.64
C ALA A 108 -7.22 -6.08 -13.15
N LEU A 109 -6.92 -7.35 -12.85
CA LEU A 109 -7.81 -8.48 -13.16
C LEU A 109 -9.19 -8.30 -12.52
N ARG A 110 -9.24 -7.95 -11.24
CA ARG A 110 -10.50 -7.64 -10.55
C ARG A 110 -11.24 -6.50 -11.23
N ALA A 111 -10.56 -5.40 -11.53
CA ALA A 111 -11.15 -4.23 -12.17
C ALA A 111 -11.68 -4.54 -13.57
N ALA A 112 -11.00 -5.40 -14.34
CA ALA A 112 -11.47 -5.86 -15.65
C ALA A 112 -12.78 -6.66 -15.52
N ALA A 113 -12.87 -7.56 -14.53
CA ALA A 113 -14.09 -8.31 -14.28
C ALA A 113 -15.27 -7.40 -13.87
N GLU A 114 -15.03 -6.43 -12.97
CA GLU A 114 -16.06 -5.46 -12.58
C GLU A 114 -16.51 -4.58 -13.76
N LEU A 115 -15.59 -4.19 -14.65
CA LEU A 115 -15.93 -3.42 -15.85
C LEU A 115 -16.76 -4.23 -16.84
N ALA A 116 -16.41 -5.51 -17.05
CA ALA A 116 -17.17 -6.42 -17.90
C ALA A 116 -18.62 -6.57 -17.40
N GLU A 117 -18.80 -6.77 -16.09
CA GLU A 117 -20.12 -6.84 -15.46
C GLU A 117 -20.91 -5.53 -15.64
N GLU A 118 -20.30 -4.37 -15.36
CA GLU A 118 -20.92 -3.05 -15.52
C GLU A 118 -21.33 -2.76 -16.98
N ARG A 119 -20.60 -3.31 -17.94
CA ARG A 119 -20.86 -3.16 -19.39
C ARG A 119 -21.80 -4.23 -19.93
N GLY A 120 -22.15 -5.24 -19.12
CA GLY A 120 -23.02 -6.35 -19.53
C GLY A 120 -22.34 -7.34 -20.46
N HIS A 121 -21.01 -7.44 -20.44
CA HIS A 121 -20.28 -8.44 -21.21
C HIS A 121 -20.36 -9.81 -20.52
N SER A 122 -20.59 -10.87 -21.30
CA SER A 122 -20.58 -12.24 -20.80
C SER A 122 -19.17 -12.80 -20.58
N THR A 123 -18.16 -12.16 -21.17
CA THR A 123 -16.74 -12.45 -21.02
C THR A 123 -15.96 -11.14 -20.89
N ILE A 124 -14.78 -11.17 -20.31
CA ILE A 124 -13.89 -10.02 -20.24
C ILE A 124 -13.37 -9.69 -21.65
N GLU A 125 -13.76 -8.54 -22.17
CA GLU A 125 -13.32 -8.06 -23.48
C GLU A 125 -12.04 -7.22 -23.37
N ASP A 126 -11.37 -6.99 -24.50
CA ASP A 126 -10.10 -6.24 -24.53
C ASP A 126 -10.26 -4.79 -24.03
N ILE A 127 -11.45 -4.20 -24.19
CA ILE A 127 -11.76 -2.87 -23.65
C ILE A 127 -11.84 -2.86 -22.10
N ASP A 128 -12.21 -3.98 -21.49
CA ASP A 128 -12.25 -4.11 -20.02
C ASP A 128 -10.84 -4.22 -19.46
N VAL A 129 -9.98 -4.96 -20.15
CA VAL A 129 -8.54 -5.07 -19.86
C VAL A 129 -7.86 -3.71 -19.99
N ALA A 130 -8.09 -3.00 -21.10
CA ALA A 130 -7.48 -1.70 -21.36
C ALA A 130 -7.82 -0.65 -20.29
N ASP A 131 -9.09 -0.62 -19.85
CA ASP A 131 -9.55 0.36 -18.85
C ASP A 131 -9.28 -0.07 -17.39
N SER A 132 -8.94 -1.35 -17.18
CA SER A 132 -8.79 -1.93 -15.84
C SER A 132 -7.72 -1.23 -14.99
N PHE A 133 -6.59 -0.84 -15.57
CA PHE A 133 -5.48 -0.27 -14.80
C PHE A 133 -5.80 1.10 -14.21
N ALA A 134 -6.56 1.93 -14.92
CA ALA A 134 -6.99 3.21 -14.39
C ALA A 134 -7.89 3.03 -13.17
N ARG A 135 -8.84 2.08 -13.25
CA ARG A 135 -9.74 1.72 -12.15
C ARG A 135 -8.99 1.06 -10.99
N ALA A 136 -8.12 0.10 -11.27
CA ALA A 136 -7.29 -0.60 -10.29
C ALA A 136 -6.41 0.36 -9.49
N ARG A 137 -5.78 1.35 -10.14
CA ARG A 137 -4.99 2.38 -9.45
C ARG A 137 -5.83 3.21 -8.48
N ARG A 138 -7.07 3.55 -8.87
CA ARG A 138 -8.00 4.28 -7.99
C ARG A 138 -8.37 3.43 -6.78
N GLN A 139 -8.77 2.19 -7.00
CA GLN A 139 -9.16 1.25 -5.92
C GLN A 139 -8.00 0.95 -4.97
N LEU A 140 -6.80 0.70 -5.50
CA LEU A 140 -5.61 0.46 -4.69
C LEU A 140 -5.28 1.67 -3.82
N ARG A 141 -5.44 2.89 -4.37
CA ARG A 141 -5.26 4.13 -3.61
C ARG A 141 -6.32 4.28 -2.53
N GLU A 142 -7.58 4.04 -2.85
CA GLU A 142 -8.69 4.13 -1.88
C GLU A 142 -8.48 3.16 -0.72
N GLN A 143 -8.19 1.89 -1.01
CA GLN A 143 -7.89 0.90 0.03
C GLN A 143 -6.65 1.21 0.84
N ALA A 144 -5.58 1.72 0.20
CA ALA A 144 -4.41 2.16 0.91
C ALA A 144 -4.73 3.31 1.87
N LEU A 145 -5.59 4.26 1.48
CA LEU A 145 -6.01 5.35 2.36
C LEU A 145 -6.92 4.87 3.49
N GLU A 146 -7.81 3.91 3.22
CA GLU A 146 -8.69 3.32 4.24
C GLU A 146 -7.92 2.53 5.31
N SER A 147 -6.77 1.94 4.95
CA SER A 147 -5.95 1.18 5.88
C SER A 147 -5.01 2.04 6.74
N LEU A 148 -4.81 3.32 6.38
CA LEU A 148 -3.93 4.21 7.13
C LEU A 148 -4.53 4.57 8.49
N LEU A 149 -3.72 4.48 9.54
CA LEU A 149 -4.07 5.06 10.84
C LEU A 149 -4.23 6.57 10.71
N PHE A 150 -5.08 7.16 11.56
CA PHE A 150 -5.42 8.58 11.55
C PHE A 150 -4.21 9.52 11.38
N HIS A 151 -3.11 9.24 12.07
CA HIS A 151 -1.94 10.10 12.00
C HIS A 151 -1.20 10.04 10.66
N HIS A 152 -1.20 8.90 9.96
CA HIS A 152 -0.70 8.79 8.60
C HIS A 152 -1.63 9.49 7.60
N LEU A 153 -2.94 9.49 7.84
CA LEU A 153 -3.90 10.29 7.05
C LEU A 153 -3.64 11.79 7.17
N VAL A 154 -3.33 12.28 8.36
CA VAL A 154 -2.98 13.70 8.53
C VAL A 154 -1.67 14.03 7.79
N LEU A 155 -0.65 13.18 7.90
CA LEU A 155 0.59 13.33 7.15
C LEU A 155 0.33 13.38 5.64
N TYR A 156 -0.46 12.44 5.13
CA TYR A 156 -0.87 12.40 3.73
C TYR A 156 -1.59 13.68 3.30
N GLU A 157 -2.55 14.19 4.08
CA GLU A 157 -3.27 15.43 3.76
C GLU A 157 -2.37 16.66 3.75
N ILE A 158 -1.37 16.75 4.65
CA ILE A 158 -0.38 17.83 4.65
C ILE A 158 0.43 17.81 3.35
N ILE A 159 0.94 16.64 2.97
CA ILE A 159 1.73 16.46 1.74
C ILE A 159 0.87 16.75 0.51
N ARG A 160 -0.35 16.19 0.45
CA ARG A 160 -1.29 16.37 -0.66
C ARG A 160 -1.60 17.84 -0.92
N ARG A 161 -1.81 18.65 0.12
CA ARG A 161 -2.15 20.08 -0.02
C ARG A 161 -0.97 20.98 -0.34
N LYS A 162 0.23 20.64 0.13
CA LYS A 162 1.44 21.47 0.01
C LYS A 162 2.35 21.07 -1.14
N GLY A 163 2.15 19.90 -1.72
CA GLY A 163 3.10 19.31 -2.67
C GLY A 163 4.38 18.86 -1.95
N ARG A 164 5.52 18.91 -2.65
CA ARG A 164 6.83 18.50 -2.08
C ARG A 164 7.19 19.42 -0.91
N ILE A 165 7.26 18.85 0.28
CA ILE A 165 7.61 19.52 1.53
C ILE A 165 8.80 18.79 2.17
N ARG A 166 9.75 19.54 2.73
CA ARG A 166 10.87 18.95 3.48
C ARG A 166 10.37 18.30 4.75
N THR A 167 10.98 17.18 5.15
CA THR A 167 10.62 16.42 6.36
C THR A 167 10.53 17.29 7.63
N ALA A 168 11.47 18.23 7.80
CA ALA A 168 11.44 19.18 8.92
C ALA A 168 10.17 20.04 8.94
N ALA A 169 9.72 20.54 7.79
CA ALA A 169 8.53 21.37 7.69
C ALA A 169 7.22 20.56 7.89
N VAL A 170 7.24 19.25 7.59
CA VAL A 170 6.17 18.33 7.97
C VAL A 170 6.13 18.17 9.49
N ASN A 171 7.27 17.89 10.12
CA ASN A 171 7.37 17.71 11.57
C ASN A 171 6.89 18.97 12.32
N ASP A 172 7.34 20.16 11.91
CA ASP A 172 6.90 21.43 12.51
C ASP A 172 5.39 21.64 12.41
N ARG A 173 4.77 21.18 11.32
CA ARG A 173 3.32 21.29 11.12
C ARG A 173 2.58 20.28 11.99
N MET A 174 3.08 19.05 12.08
CA MET A 174 2.55 18.03 12.98
C MET A 174 2.68 18.45 14.44
N MET A 175 3.78 19.11 14.82
CA MET A 175 3.99 19.66 16.16
C MET A 175 2.99 20.77 16.47
N ARG A 176 2.75 21.69 15.51
CA ARG A 176 1.74 22.75 15.65
C ARG A 176 0.32 22.24 15.79
N LEU A 177 0.01 21.11 15.16
CA LEU A 177 -1.27 20.42 15.33
C LEU A 177 -1.31 19.53 16.59
N GLN A 178 -0.23 19.53 17.39
CA GLN A 178 -0.04 18.68 18.57
C GLN A 178 -0.13 17.17 18.29
N LEU A 179 0.17 16.77 17.05
CA LEU A 179 0.06 15.38 16.60
C LEU A 179 1.35 14.59 16.74
N LEU A 180 2.52 15.22 16.94
CA LEU A 180 3.80 14.49 17.11
C LEU A 180 3.83 13.59 18.36
N PRO A 181 3.41 14.04 19.57
CA PRO A 181 3.36 13.17 20.74
C PRO A 181 2.35 12.03 20.55
N THR A 182 1.20 12.32 19.95
CA THR A 182 0.16 11.33 19.62
C THR A 182 0.66 10.34 18.57
N MET A 183 1.45 10.77 17.59
CA MET A 183 2.11 9.90 16.62
C MET A 183 3.13 8.98 17.27
N ALA A 184 3.98 9.50 18.16
CA ALA A 184 4.94 8.68 18.89
C ALA A 184 4.22 7.62 19.74
N ALA A 185 3.11 8.00 20.40
CA ALA A 185 2.27 7.08 21.16
C ALA A 185 1.52 6.07 20.27
N THR A 186 1.02 6.50 19.10
CA THR A 186 0.32 5.60 18.17
C THR A 186 1.30 4.67 17.47
N ARG A 187 2.51 5.11 17.12
CA ARG A 187 3.60 4.27 16.59
C ARG A 187 4.01 3.21 17.60
N ARG A 188 4.04 3.54 18.90
CA ARG A 188 4.21 2.54 19.98
C ARG A 188 3.03 1.56 20.09
N ARG A 189 1.77 2.00 19.90
CA ARG A 189 0.59 1.11 19.92
C ARG A 189 0.48 0.23 18.67
N SER A 190 0.71 0.75 17.47
CA SER A 190 0.70 -0.04 16.24
C SER A 190 1.83 -1.08 16.23
N ARG A 191 2.98 -0.78 16.85
CA ARG A 191 4.04 -1.77 17.14
C ARG A 191 3.57 -2.94 18.03
N SER A 192 2.53 -2.75 18.85
CA SER A 192 1.95 -3.81 19.70
C SER A 192 0.79 -4.57 19.03
N GLU A 193 0.09 -3.95 18.07
CA GLU A 193 -1.14 -4.50 17.47
C GLU A 193 -0.91 -5.22 16.12
N ASN A 194 0.24 -5.02 15.48
CA ASN A 194 0.56 -5.67 14.19
C ASN A 194 0.72 -7.21 14.30
N GLY A 195 0.77 -7.78 15.52
CA GLY A 195 0.75 -9.23 15.74
C GLY A 195 -0.62 -9.91 15.55
N GLU A 196 -1.74 -9.15 15.55
CA GLU A 196 -3.10 -9.72 15.53
C GLU A 196 -3.93 -9.36 14.28
N ARG A 197 -3.38 -8.55 13.37
CA ARG A 197 -4.17 -7.85 12.33
C ARG A 197 -4.41 -8.58 11.01
N SER A 198 -4.07 -9.87 10.87
CA SER A 198 -4.42 -10.60 9.64
C SER A 198 -5.83 -11.20 9.62
N SER A 199 -6.59 -11.13 10.73
CA SER A 199 -7.92 -11.76 10.82
C SER A 199 -8.91 -10.92 11.64
N ARG A 200 -9.24 -9.71 11.19
CA ARG A 200 -10.52 -8.98 11.46
C ARG A 200 -10.38 -7.51 11.09
N ASN A 201 -10.74 -7.14 9.87
CA ASN A 201 -11.29 -5.80 9.65
C ASN A 201 -12.79 -5.92 9.36
N SER A 202 -13.56 -6.10 10.43
CA SER A 202 -14.99 -5.86 10.44
C SER A 202 -15.36 -5.33 11.82
N LEU A 203 -14.92 -4.11 12.13
CA LEU A 203 -15.55 -3.31 13.18
C LEU A 203 -15.62 -1.85 12.72
N ARG A 204 -16.80 -1.53 12.20
CA ARG A 204 -17.35 -0.18 12.11
C ARG A 204 -17.00 0.60 13.38
N THR A 205 -16.24 1.67 13.24
CA THR A 205 -16.37 2.83 14.13
C THR A 205 -16.88 3.98 13.27
N THR A 206 -18.19 4.18 13.38
CA THR A 206 -18.90 5.36 12.92
C THR A 206 -18.34 6.61 13.59
N SER A 207 -17.76 7.50 12.79
CA SER A 207 -17.74 8.95 13.04
C SER A 207 -17.67 9.65 11.68
N PRO A 208 -18.51 10.66 11.42
CA PRO A 208 -18.73 11.16 10.07
C PRO A 208 -17.51 11.96 9.60
N ILE A 209 -16.83 11.47 8.58
CA ILE A 209 -15.87 12.28 7.82
C ILE A 209 -16.70 13.27 6.99
N VAL A 210 -16.74 14.51 7.45
CA VAL A 210 -17.21 15.65 6.65
C VAL A 210 -16.18 15.87 5.54
N MET A 211 -16.42 15.28 4.38
CA MET A 211 -15.76 15.67 3.13
C MET A 211 -16.30 17.05 2.72
N ALA A 212 -15.59 18.11 3.08
CA ALA A 212 -15.84 19.43 2.54
C ALA A 212 -15.54 19.41 1.03
N ARG A 213 -16.62 19.39 0.22
CA ARG A 213 -16.58 19.73 -1.20
C ARG A 213 -16.20 21.20 -1.33
N ASP A 214 -15.00 21.47 -1.82
CA ASP A 214 -14.65 22.81 -2.29
C ASP A 214 -15.23 23.00 -3.70
N ARG A 215 -16.20 23.91 -3.84
CA ARG A 215 -16.77 24.30 -5.12
C ARG A 215 -15.85 25.34 -5.75
N GLY A 216 -15.48 25.11 -7.01
CA GLY A 216 -14.67 26.04 -7.79
C GLY A 216 -15.24 27.46 -7.83
N GLY A 217 -14.38 28.41 -7.49
CA GLY A 217 -14.56 29.84 -7.77
C GLY A 217 -13.66 30.25 -8.94
N SER A 218 -14.20 30.12 -10.16
CA SER A 218 -13.69 30.81 -11.33
C SER A 218 -13.92 32.31 -11.16
N THR A 219 -12.87 33.13 -11.17
CA THR A 219 -12.99 34.57 -11.42
C THR A 219 -12.33 34.88 -12.74
N GLY A 220 -13.20 34.98 -13.75
CA GLY A 220 -12.89 35.35 -15.11
C GLY A 220 -12.48 36.82 -15.22
N HIS A 221 -11.42 36.98 -15.99
CA HIS A 221 -10.89 38.17 -16.61
C HIS A 221 -11.98 39.05 -17.24
N ALA A 222 -12.14 40.31 -16.79
CA ALA A 222 -13.02 41.29 -17.42
C ALA A 222 -12.24 42.11 -18.47
N ILE A 223 -12.43 41.76 -19.73
CA ILE A 223 -12.03 42.55 -20.90
C ILE A 223 -13.05 43.68 -21.05
N ARG A 224 -12.60 44.95 -20.99
CA ARG A 224 -13.43 46.12 -21.27
C ARG A 224 -12.86 46.90 -22.45
N ARG A 225 -13.42 46.67 -23.64
CA ARG A 225 -13.41 47.63 -24.76
C ARG A 225 -14.71 47.48 -25.56
N SER A 226 -15.50 48.54 -25.63
CA SER A 226 -16.08 48.97 -26.90
C SER A 226 -16.53 50.43 -26.81
N HIS A 227 -16.09 51.20 -27.79
CA HIS A 227 -16.53 52.54 -28.15
C HIS A 227 -17.98 52.52 -28.68
N ARG A 228 -18.72 53.61 -28.45
CA ARG A 228 -19.49 54.30 -29.51
C ARG A 228 -19.83 55.74 -29.09
N HIS A 229 -19.74 56.60 -30.10
CA HIS A 229 -19.90 58.06 -30.14
C HIS A 229 -21.30 58.59 -29.85
N LEU A 230 -21.35 59.87 -29.44
CA LEU A 230 -22.25 60.99 -29.79
C LEU A 230 -22.17 61.93 -28.57
N THR A 231 -21.61 63.15 -28.62
CA THR A 231 -21.77 64.26 -29.56
C THR A 231 -20.53 65.16 -29.46
#